data_AF-A0A7J6RV36-F1
#
_entry.id   AF-A0A7J6RV36-F1
#
_cell.length_a   1.000
_cell.length_b   1.000
_cell.length_c   1.000
_cell.angle_alpha   90.00
_cell.angle_beta   90.00
_cell.angle_gamma   90.00
#
_symmetry.space_group_name_H-M   'P 1'
#
loop_
_entity.id
_entity.type
_entity.pdbx_description
1 polymer ?
#
loop_
_entity_poly.entity_id
_entity_poly.type
_entity_poly.pdbx_seq_one_letter_code
_entity_poly.pdbx_strand_id
1 'polypeptide(L)'
;LLRGNHECRQMTAFFNFRDECEYKYNLTVYELFMESFDSLPLAAVVNGKFLCIHGGLSPDLNSLADFNNINRFQEPPRQGLFCDILWSDPEEEKEGVTVFKSKERSFIPNDVRGCSFFYTYEAATKFLGKNS
;
A
#
# COMPACT_ATOMS: atom_id res chain seq x y z
N LEU A 1 6.23 5.77 12.17
CA LEU A 1 5.54 4.49 11.88
C LEU A 1 4.46 4.79 10.85
N LEU A 2 4.43 4.01 9.76
CA LEU A 2 3.35 4.02 8.78
C LEU A 2 2.63 2.66 8.84
N ARG A 3 1.39 2.62 8.36
CA ARG A 3 0.64 1.37 8.21
C ARG A 3 1.20 0.59 7.03
N GLY A 4 1.52 -0.68 7.23
CA GLY A 4 1.76 -1.63 6.15
C GLY A 4 0.56 -2.53 5.91
N ASN A 5 0.71 -3.44 4.96
CA ASN A 5 -0.37 -4.37 4.60
C ASN A 5 -0.59 -5.48 5.65
N HIS A 6 0.38 -5.75 6.52
CA HIS A 6 0.25 -6.75 7.59
C HIS A 6 -0.41 -6.17 8.86
N GLU A 7 -0.49 -4.86 9.01
CA GLU A 7 -1.14 -4.17 10.12
C GLU A 7 -2.67 -4.12 9.91
N CYS A 8 -3.28 -5.28 9.72
CA CYS A 8 -4.72 -5.45 9.52
C CYS A 8 -5.21 -6.82 9.99
N ARG A 9 -6.50 -6.91 10.33
CA ARG A 9 -7.12 -8.11 10.89
C ARG A 9 -7.01 -9.29 9.93
N GLN A 10 -7.17 -9.06 8.62
CA GLN A 10 -7.10 -10.12 7.62
C GLN A 10 -5.73 -10.81 7.62
N MET A 11 -4.64 -10.03 7.61
CA MET A 11 -3.29 -10.58 7.53
C MET A 11 -2.85 -11.17 8.86
N THR A 12 -3.17 -10.52 9.99
CA THR A 12 -2.77 -11.01 11.31
C THR A 12 -3.52 -12.27 11.75
N ALA A 13 -4.75 -12.49 11.26
CA ALA A 13 -5.53 -13.70 11.52
C ALA A 13 -5.21 -14.83 10.53
N PHE A 14 -4.81 -14.51 9.29
CA PHE A 14 -4.35 -15.52 8.33
C PHE A 14 -2.96 -16.06 8.69
N PHE A 15 -2.08 -15.18 9.17
CA PHE A 15 -0.79 -15.55 9.73
C PHE A 15 -0.88 -15.74 11.25
N ASN A 16 0.27 -15.71 11.94
CA ASN A 16 0.39 -16.14 13.33
C ASN A 16 0.27 -15.01 14.37
N PHE A 17 0.10 -13.74 13.98
CA PHE A 17 0.15 -12.63 14.94
C PHE A 17 -1.01 -12.67 15.94
N ARG A 18 -2.22 -13.06 15.49
CA ARG A 18 -3.36 -13.26 16.38
C ARG A 18 -3.09 -14.38 17.39
N ASP A 19 -2.67 -15.54 16.89
CA ASP A 19 -2.37 -16.72 17.72
C ASP A 19 -1.23 -16.43 18.70
N GLU A 20 -0.23 -15.65 18.27
CA GLU A 20 0.87 -15.21 19.13
C GLU A 20 0.39 -14.31 20.27
N CYS A 21 -0.51 -13.37 20.00
CA CYS A 21 -1.09 -12.52 21.03
C CYS A 21 -1.92 -13.34 22.03
N GLU A 22 -2.71 -14.29 21.55
CA GLU A 22 -3.52 -15.17 22.41
C GLU A 22 -2.64 -16.10 23.25
N TYR A 23 -1.56 -16.66 22.68
CA TYR A 23 -0.63 -17.53 23.38
C TYR A 23 0.20 -16.81 24.45
N LYS A 24 0.72 -15.61 24.13
CA LYS A 24 1.62 -14.86 25.04
C LYS A 24 0.87 -13.95 26.00
N TYR A 25 -0.34 -13.52 25.64
CA TYR A 25 -1.15 -12.56 26.40
C TYR A 25 -2.62 -12.99 26.43
N ASN A 26 -3.48 -12.35 25.63
CA ASN A 26 -4.90 -12.62 25.48
C ASN A 26 -5.46 -11.89 24.25
N LEU A 27 -6.73 -12.16 23.92
CA LEU A 27 -7.42 -11.55 22.79
C LEU A 27 -7.60 -10.03 22.93
N THR A 28 -7.72 -9.50 24.16
CA THR A 28 -7.84 -8.04 24.38
C THR A 28 -6.58 -7.30 23.93
N VAL A 29 -5.38 -7.87 24.13
CA VAL A 29 -4.14 -7.28 23.62
C VAL A 29 -4.13 -7.23 22.09
N TYR A 30 -4.62 -8.29 21.44
CA TYR A 30 -4.76 -8.31 19.98
C TYR A 30 -5.74 -7.24 19.49
N GLU A 31 -6.89 -7.08 20.13
CA GLU A 31 -7.88 -6.04 19.81
C GLU A 31 -7.29 -4.63 19.93
N LEU A 32 -6.51 -4.36 20.99
CA LEU A 32 -5.79 -3.09 21.15
C LEU A 32 -4.75 -2.85 20.05
N PHE A 33 -4.05 -3.90 19.58
CA PHE A 33 -3.19 -3.77 18.41
C PHE A 33 -4.00 -3.41 17.15
N MET A 34 -5.18 -4.01 16.95
CA MET A 34 -6.01 -3.68 15.79
C MET A 34 -6.49 -2.23 15.81
N GLU A 35 -6.91 -1.71 16.98
CA GLU A 35 -7.25 -0.29 17.16
C GLU A 35 -6.04 0.63 16.90
N SER A 36 -4.86 0.23 17.37
CA SER A 36 -3.62 0.96 17.11
C SER A 36 -3.25 0.96 15.63
N PHE A 37 -3.42 -0.17 14.94
CA PHE A 37 -3.13 -0.31 13.51
C PHE A 37 -4.08 0.53 12.65
N ASP A 38 -5.37 0.58 13.02
CA ASP A 38 -6.35 1.45 12.37
C ASP A 38 -6.00 2.94 12.50
N SER A 39 -5.19 3.32 13.50
CA SER A 39 -4.76 4.70 13.73
C SER A 39 -3.47 5.08 12.99
N LEU A 40 -2.73 4.11 12.45
CA LEU A 40 -1.43 4.36 11.81
C LEU A 40 -1.58 5.27 10.56
N PRO A 41 -0.69 6.27 10.39
CA PRO A 41 -0.67 7.07 9.17
C PRO A 41 -0.37 6.22 7.94
N LEU A 42 -0.94 6.60 6.79
CA LEU A 42 -0.78 5.85 5.54
C LEU A 42 0.41 6.32 4.68
N ALA A 43 0.79 7.58 4.83
CA ALA A 43 1.85 8.19 4.06
C ALA A 43 2.59 9.26 4.87
N ALA A 44 3.81 9.57 4.44
CA ALA A 44 4.56 10.72 4.92
C ALA A 44 5.26 11.42 3.75
N VAL A 45 5.42 12.74 3.84
CA VAL A 45 6.30 13.50 2.95
C VAL A 45 7.53 13.90 3.73
N VAL A 46 8.69 13.36 3.35
CA VAL A 46 9.97 13.60 4.02
C VAL A 46 10.71 14.71 3.29
N ASN A 47 11.15 15.73 4.04
CA ASN A 47 11.88 16.90 3.54
C ASN A 47 11.19 17.66 2.40
N GLY A 48 9.87 17.52 2.27
CA GLY A 48 9.12 18.11 1.14
C GLY A 48 9.49 17.52 -0.23
N LYS A 49 10.15 16.35 -0.27
CA LYS A 49 10.74 15.78 -1.49
C LYS A 49 10.37 14.32 -1.74
N PHE A 50 10.20 13.54 -0.67
CA PHE A 50 10.01 12.10 -0.79
C PHE A 50 8.65 11.71 -0.24
N LEU A 51 7.81 11.11 -1.09
CA LEU A 51 6.63 10.40 -0.63
C LEU A 51 7.05 9.03 -0.09
N CYS A 52 6.72 8.75 1.16
CA CYS A 52 6.93 7.46 1.80
C CYS A 52 5.58 6.80 2.06
N ILE A 53 5.40 5.62 1.51
CA ILE A 53 4.23 4.73 1.65
C ILE A 53 4.73 3.30 1.68
N HIS A 54 3.92 2.37 2.18
CA HIS A 54 4.34 0.98 2.36
C HIS A 54 4.43 0.20 1.03
N GLY A 55 3.38 0.27 0.22
CA GLY A 55 3.33 -0.32 -1.12
C GLY A 55 3.84 0.68 -2.15
N GLY A 56 2.91 1.35 -2.84
CA GLY A 56 3.24 2.20 -3.96
C GLY A 56 2.05 2.95 -4.56
N LEU A 57 2.08 3.18 -5.87
CA LEU A 57 1.12 4.06 -6.53
C LEU A 57 -0.20 3.36 -6.89
N SER A 58 -1.24 4.17 -7.01
CA SER A 58 -2.59 3.75 -7.41
C SER A 58 -3.03 4.53 -8.66
N PRO A 59 -3.88 3.96 -9.54
CA PRO A 59 -4.59 4.72 -10.57
C PRO A 59 -5.40 5.90 -10.00
N ASP A 60 -5.85 5.77 -8.75
CA ASP A 60 -6.65 6.79 -8.06
C ASP A 60 -5.77 7.81 -7.30
N LEU A 61 -4.45 7.63 -7.26
CA LEU A 61 -3.51 8.55 -6.61
C LEU A 61 -2.96 9.57 -7.62
N ASN A 62 -3.58 10.74 -7.69
CA ASN A 62 -3.19 11.79 -8.63
C ASN A 62 -2.41 12.92 -7.96
N SER A 63 -2.71 13.20 -6.69
CA SER A 63 -2.10 14.25 -5.89
C SER A 63 -1.90 13.84 -4.44
N LEU A 64 -1.02 14.54 -3.72
CA LEU A 64 -0.86 14.35 -2.28
C LEU A 64 -2.13 14.66 -1.47
N ALA A 65 -3.06 15.44 -2.02
CA ALA A 65 -4.33 15.74 -1.37
C ALA A 65 -5.26 14.52 -1.32
N ASP A 66 -5.10 13.54 -2.21
CA ASP A 66 -5.98 12.37 -2.29
C ASP A 66 -5.89 11.49 -1.04
N PHE A 67 -4.75 11.49 -0.35
CA PHE A 67 -4.59 10.81 0.95
C PHE A 67 -5.56 11.34 2.02
N ASN A 68 -5.92 12.63 1.95
CA ASN A 68 -6.84 13.25 2.93
C ASN A 68 -8.28 12.77 2.76
N ASN A 69 -8.62 12.18 1.60
CA ASN A 69 -9.95 11.65 1.32
C ASN A 69 -10.14 10.21 1.85
N ILE A 70 -9.07 9.58 2.34
CA ILE A 70 -9.13 8.22 2.88
C ILE A 70 -9.55 8.27 4.35
N ASN A 71 -10.69 7.65 4.68
CA ASN A 71 -10.96 7.27 6.06
C ASN A 71 -10.02 6.12 6.45
N ARG A 72 -8.93 6.41 7.15
CA ARG A 72 -7.92 5.39 7.51
C ARG A 72 -8.25 4.56 8.75
N PHE A 73 -9.22 5.01 9.56
CA PHE A 73 -9.62 4.38 10.83
C PHE A 73 -10.56 3.20 10.60
N GLN A 74 -10.14 2.26 9.77
CA GLN A 74 -10.87 1.06 9.41
C GLN A 74 -9.92 -0.02 8.92
N GLU A 75 -10.42 -1.25 8.81
CA GLU A 75 -9.74 -2.31 8.09
C GLU A 75 -9.49 -1.89 6.63
N PRO A 76 -8.30 -2.12 6.05
CA PRO A 76 -8.04 -1.81 4.65
C PRO A 76 -9.05 -2.54 3.75
N PRO A 77 -9.70 -1.82 2.80
CA PRO A 77 -10.62 -2.45 1.86
C PRO A 77 -9.85 -3.37 0.91
N ARG A 78 -10.58 -4.24 0.19
CA ARG A 78 -9.98 -5.17 -0.79
C ARG A 78 -9.60 -4.50 -2.12
N GLN A 79 -10.05 -3.27 -2.36
CA GLN A 79 -9.82 -2.52 -3.60
C GLN A 79 -9.82 -1.01 -3.34
N GLY A 80 -9.31 -0.25 -4.31
CA GLY A 80 -9.26 1.21 -4.31
C GLY A 80 -8.03 1.76 -3.61
N LEU A 81 -7.90 3.09 -3.61
CA LEU A 81 -6.69 3.81 -3.18
C LEU A 81 -6.07 3.33 -1.86
N PHE A 82 -6.89 3.07 -0.82
CA PHE A 82 -6.37 2.61 0.47
C PHE A 82 -5.78 1.19 0.40
N CYS A 83 -6.39 0.29 -0.38
CA CYS A 83 -5.77 -1.00 -0.67
C CYS A 83 -4.45 -0.80 -1.42
N ASP A 84 -4.48 0.01 -2.47
CA ASP A 84 -3.38 0.09 -3.43
C ASP A 84 -2.08 0.62 -2.79
N ILE A 85 -2.16 1.67 -1.96
CA ILE A 85 -0.98 2.25 -1.30
C ILE A 85 -0.32 1.31 -0.28
N LEU A 86 -1.01 0.25 0.14
CA LEU A 86 -0.46 -0.81 0.99
C LEU A 86 0.01 -2.02 0.18
N TRP A 87 -0.50 -2.25 -1.02
CA TRP A 87 -0.35 -3.53 -1.72
C TRP A 87 0.29 -3.47 -3.11
N SER A 88 0.39 -2.28 -3.74
CA SER A 88 0.98 -2.18 -5.09
C SER A 88 2.48 -2.42 -5.07
N ASP A 89 3.01 -3.02 -6.13
CA ASP A 89 4.44 -3.25 -6.33
C ASP A 89 4.92 -2.52 -7.60
N PRO A 90 6.21 -2.19 -7.75
CA PRO A 90 6.74 -1.75 -9.04
C PRO A 90 6.70 -2.89 -10.07
N GLU A 91 6.49 -2.55 -11.35
CA GLU A 91 6.69 -3.52 -12.44
C GLU A 91 8.17 -3.96 -12.49
N GLU A 92 8.43 -5.26 -12.57
CA GLU A 92 9.78 -5.79 -12.74
C GLU A 92 10.37 -5.42 -14.10
N GLU A 93 11.45 -4.64 -14.12
CA GLU A 93 12.27 -4.48 -15.33
C GLU A 93 13.09 -5.75 -15.57
N LYS A 94 12.69 -6.58 -16.54
CA LYS A 94 13.47 -7.75 -16.95
C LYS A 94 14.69 -7.29 -17.75
N GLU A 95 15.89 -7.44 -17.18
CA GLU A 95 17.15 -7.22 -17.90
C GLU A 95 17.21 -8.05 -19.19
N GLY A 96 17.61 -7.41 -20.30
CA GLY A 96 17.90 -8.09 -21.57
C GLY A 96 16.69 -8.41 -22.46
N VAL A 97 15.47 -8.20 -21.98
CA VAL A 97 14.30 -8.19 -22.88
C VAL A 97 14.06 -6.74 -23.24
N THR A 98 14.29 -6.37 -24.51
CA THR A 98 13.56 -5.26 -25.13
C THR A 98 12.08 -5.65 -25.12
N VAL A 99 11.46 -5.63 -23.94
CA VAL A 99 10.01 -5.71 -23.83
C VAL A 99 9.59 -4.47 -24.56
N PHE A 100 8.96 -4.67 -25.72
CA PHE A 100 8.29 -3.63 -26.46
C PHE A 100 7.69 -2.68 -25.44
N LYS A 101 8.23 -1.46 -25.35
CA LYS A 101 7.71 -0.41 -24.49
C LYS A 101 6.23 -0.35 -24.82
N SER A 102 5.40 -1.03 -24.02
CA SER A 102 3.96 -0.91 -24.16
C SER A 102 3.71 0.47 -23.60
N LYS A 103 3.79 1.43 -24.51
CA LYS A 103 4.02 2.86 -24.28
C LYS A 103 2.80 3.55 -23.65
N GLU A 104 1.91 2.80 -23.00
CA GLU A 104 0.54 3.23 -22.74
C GLU A 104 -0.08 2.72 -21.42
N ARG A 105 0.58 1.85 -20.65
CA ARG A 105 -0.02 1.33 -19.40
C ARG A 105 0.76 1.77 -18.17
N SER A 106 0.18 2.69 -17.41
CA SER A 106 0.72 3.15 -16.11
C SER A 106 0.51 2.11 -14.99
N PHE A 107 -0.55 1.31 -15.08
CA PHE A 107 -0.94 0.35 -14.05
C PHE A 107 -1.39 -0.97 -14.67
N ILE A 108 -0.96 -2.08 -14.09
CA ILE A 108 -1.27 -3.46 -14.53
C ILE A 108 -1.80 -4.22 -13.31
N PRO A 109 -2.84 -5.06 -13.40
CA PRO A 109 -3.29 -5.85 -12.26
C PRO A 109 -2.16 -6.69 -11.63
N ASN A 110 -2.04 -6.68 -10.31
CA ASN A 110 -1.00 -7.40 -9.59
C ASN A 110 -1.47 -8.83 -9.27
N ASP A 111 -1.08 -9.77 -10.12
CA ASP A 111 -1.38 -11.20 -9.99
C ASP A 111 -0.59 -11.87 -8.86
N VAL A 112 0.60 -11.36 -8.51
CA VAL A 112 1.40 -11.86 -7.38
C VAL A 112 0.69 -11.62 -6.04
N ARG A 113 0.09 -10.45 -5.85
CA ARG A 113 -0.66 -10.09 -4.64
C ARG A 113 -2.13 -10.51 -4.69
N GLY A 114 -2.66 -10.77 -5.88
CA GLY A 114 -4.09 -11.07 -6.09
C GLY A 114 -5.04 -9.88 -5.82
N CYS A 115 -4.48 -8.68 -5.63
CA CYS A 115 -5.18 -7.40 -5.45
C CYS A 115 -4.23 -6.26 -5.84
N SER A 116 -4.74 -5.03 -5.96
CA SER A 116 -3.94 -3.85 -6.34
C SER A 116 -3.26 -4.01 -7.73
N PHE A 117 -2.20 -3.24 -7.98
CA PHE A 117 -1.56 -3.06 -9.27
C PHE A 117 -0.04 -3.14 -9.18
N PHE A 118 0.58 -3.52 -10.28
CA PHE A 118 1.94 -3.11 -10.61
C PHE A 118 1.90 -1.69 -11.17
N TYR A 119 2.76 -0.80 -10.67
CA TYR A 119 2.93 0.54 -11.24
C TYR A 119 4.24 0.62 -12.03
N THR A 120 4.19 1.29 -13.18
CA THR A 120 5.34 1.37 -14.09
C THR A 120 6.22 2.58 -13.79
N TYR A 121 7.43 2.60 -14.37
CA TYR A 121 8.31 3.78 -14.34
C TYR A 121 7.60 5.05 -14.89
N GLU A 122 6.74 4.88 -15.91
CA GLU A 122 5.95 5.97 -16.46
C GLU A 122 4.92 6.52 -15.43
N ALA A 123 4.26 5.63 -14.68
CA ALA A 123 3.33 6.04 -13.63
C ALA A 123 4.05 6.85 -12.53
N ALA A 124 5.22 6.36 -12.11
CA ALA A 124 6.03 7.02 -11.09
C ALA A 124 6.51 8.39 -11.55
N THR A 125 7.08 8.50 -12.75
CA THR A 125 7.57 9.78 -13.29
C THR A 125 6.44 10.78 -13.51
N LYS A 126 5.27 10.33 -14.00
CA LYS A 126 4.09 11.18 -14.16
C LYS A 126 3.56 11.70 -12.83
N PHE A 127 3.51 10.85 -11.80
CA PHE A 127 3.08 11.27 -10.47
C PHE A 127 4.06 12.29 -9.87
N LEU A 128 5.36 12.01 -9.93
CA LEU A 128 6.40 12.90 -9.43
C LEU A 128 6.38 14.24 -10.14
N GLY A 129 6.28 14.28 -11.47
CA GLY A 129 6.24 15.53 -12.22
C GLY A 129 5.01 16.40 -11.95
N LYS A 130 3.93 15.83 -11.39
CA LYS A 130 2.74 16.58 -10.95
C LYS A 130 2.82 17.07 -9.51
N ASN A 131 3.67 16.46 -8.69
CA ASN A 131 3.72 16.64 -7.24
C ASN A 131 5.10 17.12 -6.74
N SER A 132 5.97 17.57 -7.66
CA SER A 132 7.31 18.11 -7.42
C SER A 132 7.31 19.60 -7.09
#